data_AF-A0A841RGM7-F1
#
_entry.id   AF-A0A841RGM7-F1
#
_cell.length_a   1.000
_cell.length_b   1.000
_cell.length_c   1.000
_cell.angle_alpha   90.00
_cell.angle_beta   90.00
_cell.angle_gamma   90.00
#
_symmetry.space_group_name_H-M   'P 1'
#
loop_
_entity.id
_entity.type
_entity.pdbx_description
1 polymer ?
#
loop_
_entity_poly.entity_id
_entity_poly.type
_entity_poly.pdbx_seq_one_letter_code
_entity_poly.pdbx_strand_id
1 'polypeptide(L)' 'MTKEENIAYLTLRAEECRLPEEEVKKINQALKKLDDKQYDKLKRISEPQFRSWCKEACSRS' A
#
# COMPACT_ATOMS: atom_id res chain seq x y z
N MET A 1 -15.75 4.12 2.52
CA MET A 1 -14.29 4.18 2.63
C MET A 1 -13.75 5.28 1.73
N THR A 2 -13.28 6.35 2.35
CA THR A 2 -12.55 7.45 1.72
C THR A 2 -11.14 7.02 1.32
N LYS A 3 -10.43 7.88 0.58
CA LYS A 3 -9.02 7.68 0.22
C LYS A 3 -8.11 7.64 1.45
N GLU A 4 -8.46 8.33 2.53
CA GLU A 4 -7.68 8.27 3.77
C GLU A 4 -7.88 6.95 4.51
N GLU A 5 -9.13 6.47 4.61
CA GLU A 5 -9.45 5.21 5.29
C GLU A 5 -8.79 4.01 4.59
N ASN A 6 -8.81 3.98 3.26
CA ASN A 6 -8.19 2.91 2.50
C ASN A 6 -6.63 3.03 2.53
N ILE A 7 -6.04 4.23 2.61
CA ILE A 7 -4.57 4.37 2.82
C ILE A 7 -4.18 3.84 4.19
N ALA A 8 -4.96 4.17 5.23
CA ALA A 8 -4.76 3.66 6.58
C ALA A 8 -4.88 2.13 6.62
N TYR A 9 -5.89 1.57 5.95
CA TYR A 9 -6.05 0.13 5.82
C TYR A 9 -4.83 -0.53 5.16
N LEU A 10 -4.40 -0.04 3.99
CA LEU A 10 -3.25 -0.62 3.28
C LEU A 10 -1.94 -0.46 4.08
N THR A 11 -1.79 0.63 4.83
CA THR A 11 -0.64 0.83 5.74
C THR A 11 -0.67 -0.21 6.86
N LEU A 12 -1.82 -0.43 7.50
CA LEU A 12 -2.00 -1.43 8.54
C LEU A 12 -1.67 -2.85 8.02
N ARG A 13 -2.10 -3.18 6.81
CA ARG A 13 -1.79 -4.47 6.16
C ARG A 13 -0.29 -4.64 5.89
N ALA A 14 0.43 -3.55 5.59
CA ALA A 14 1.88 -3.56 5.44
C ALA A 14 2.58 -3.80 6.80
N GLU A 15 2.07 -3.21 7.89
CA GLU A 15 2.55 -3.46 9.25
C GLU A 15 2.31 -4.92 9.69
N GLU A 16 1.15 -5.50 9.35
CA GLU A 16 0.86 -6.93 9.61
C GLU A 16 1.83 -7.87 8.88
N CYS A 17 2.41 -7.43 7.76
CA CYS A 17 3.46 -8.17 7.05
C CYS A 17 4.83 -8.12 7.75
N ARG A 18 4.93 -7.48 8.93
CA ARG A 18 6.17 -7.25 9.69
C ARG A 18 7.26 -6.57 8.86
N LEU A 19 6.84 -5.67 7.97
CA LEU A 19 7.78 -4.86 7.21
C LEU A 19 8.49 -3.88 8.15
N PRO A 20 9.77 -3.53 7.89
CA PRO A 20 10.45 -2.48 8.61
C PRO A 20 9.66 -1.16 8.56
N GLU A 21 9.73 -0.35 9.60
CA GLU A 21 9.01 0.93 9.66
C GLU A 21 9.34 1.85 8.46
N GLU A 22 10.59 1.81 7.99
CA GLU A 22 11.02 2.56 6.81
C GLU A 22 10.29 2.12 5.53
N GLU A 23 10.04 0.81 5.39
CA GLU A 23 9.31 0.25 4.25
C GLU A 23 7.82 0.60 4.32
N VAL A 24 7.23 0.56 5.52
CA VAL A 24 5.86 1.01 5.76
C VAL A 24 5.71 2.50 5.43
N LYS A 25 6.69 3.33 5.80
CA LYS A 25 6.72 4.77 5.44
C LYS A 25 6.79 4.96 3.92
N LYS A 26 7.63 4.20 3.21
CA LYS A 26 7.71 4.24 1.74
C LYS A 26 6.39 3.84 1.09
N ILE A 27 5.75 2.77 1.57
CA ILE A 27 4.42 2.33 1.12
C ILE A 27 3.39 3.44 1.34
N ASN A 28 3.35 4.04 2.54
CA ASN A 28 2.41 5.13 2.85
C ASN A 28 2.61 6.34 1.93
N GLN A 29 3.87 6.72 1.67
CA GLN A 29 4.21 7.78 0.73
C GLN A 29 3.81 7.43 -0.71
N ALA A 30 4.03 6.18 -1.14
CA ALA A 30 3.63 5.71 -2.45
C ALA A 30 2.11 5.77 -2.61
N LEU A 31 1.35 5.29 -1.62
CA LEU A 31 -0.11 5.34 -1.58
C LEU A 31 -0.67 6.77 -1.64
N LYS A 32 -0.02 7.72 -0.96
CA LYS A 32 -0.38 9.15 -1.01
C LYS A 32 -0.12 9.80 -2.37
N LYS A 33 0.83 9.27 -3.15
CA LYS A 33 1.17 9.75 -4.49
C LYS A 33 0.28 9.15 -5.60
N LEU A 34 -0.56 8.17 -5.28
CA LEU A 34 -1.45 7.56 -6.27
C LEU A 34 -2.58 8.51 -6.67
N ASP A 35 -2.80 8.59 -7.98
CA ASP A 35 -4.01 9.20 -8.52
C ASP A 35 -5.24 8.32 -8.26
N ASP A 36 -6.44 8.87 -8.39
CA ASP A 36 -7.66 8.15 -8.03
C ASP A 36 -7.92 6.90 -8.88
N LYS A 37 -7.43 6.82 -10.13
CA LYS A 37 -7.54 5.60 -10.96
C LYS A 37 -6.59 4.51 -10.48
N GLN A 38 -5.36 4.86 -10.12
CA GLN A 38 -4.42 3.90 -9.54
C GLN A 38 -4.92 3.39 -8.19
N TYR A 39 -5.51 4.29 -7.42
CA TYR A 39 -6.13 3.96 -6.15
C TYR A 39 -7.30 2.98 -6.29
N ASP A 40 -8.19 3.23 -7.24
CA ASP A 40 -9.34 2.36 -7.50
C ASP A 40 -8.88 0.96 -7.96
N LYS A 41 -7.77 0.88 -8.72
CA LYS A 41 -7.13 -0.40 -9.05
C LYS A 41 -6.64 -1.12 -7.79
N LEU A 42 -5.92 -0.42 -6.91
CA LEU A 42 -5.40 -0.98 -5.66
C LEU A 42 -6.49 -1.45 -4.70
N LYS A 43 -7.65 -0.80 -4.70
CA LYS A 43 -8.82 -1.27 -3.93
C LYS A 43 -9.40 -2.58 -4.46
N ARG A 44 -9.24 -2.84 -5.76
CA ARG A 44 -9.78 -4.03 -6.44
C ARG A 44 -8.81 -5.20 -6.49
N ILE A 45 -7.53 -5.01 -6.14
CA ILE A 45 -6.57 -6.11 -6.13
C ILE A 45 -6.83 -7.01 -4.93
N SER A 46 -6.69 -8.32 -5.15
CA SER A 46 -6.80 -9.32 -4.09
C SER A 46 -5.67 -9.18 -3.07
N GLU A 47 -5.86 -9.74 -1.87
CA GLU A 47 -4.83 -9.72 -0.81
C GLU A 47 -3.45 -10.25 -1.27
N PRO A 48 -3.34 -11.34 -2.06
CA PRO A 48 -2.06 -11.78 -2.60
C PRO A 48 -1.41 -10.75 -3.53
N GLN A 49 -2.22 -10.08 -4.38
CA GLN A 49 -1.73 -9.04 -5.28
C GLN A 49 -1.31 -7.79 -4.51
N PHE A 50 -2.00 -7.44 -3.43
CA PHE A 50 -1.59 -6.36 -2.53
C PHE A 50 -0.22 -6.65 -1.90
N ARG A 51 -0.01 -7.88 -1.40
CA ARG A 51 1.29 -8.30 -0.87
C ARG A 51 2.40 -8.25 -1.92
N SER A 52 2.11 -8.66 -3.16
CA SER A 52 3.06 -8.53 -4.27
C SER A 52 3.38 -7.08 -4.57
N TRP A 53 2.36 -6.21 -4.64
CA TRP A 53 2.55 -4.78 -4.86
C TRP A 53 3.40 -4.14 -3.74
N CYS A 54 3.15 -4.50 -2.48
CA CYS A 54 4.01 -4.06 -1.36
C CYS A 54 5.46 -4.50 -1.57
N LYS A 55 5.71 -5.76 -1.95
CA LYS A 55 7.07 -6.24 -2.24
C LYS A 55 7.72 -5.48 -3.39
N GLU A 56 6.99 -5.18 -4.46
CA GLU A 56 7.50 -4.44 -5.61
C GLU A 56 7.78 -2.96 -5.29
N ALA A 57 6.89 -2.32 -4.52
CA ALA A 57 7.06 -0.96 -4.03
C ALA A 57 8.29 -0.84 -3.10
N CYS A 58 8.56 -1.87 -2.30
CA CYS A 58 9.70 -1.97 -1.40
C CYS A 58 11.02 -2.33 -2.10
N SER A 59 11.00 -3.26 -3.06
CA SER A 59 12.22 -3.76 -3.75
C SER A 59 12.86 -2.76 -4.72
N ARG A 60 12.18 -1.64 -5.00
CA ARG A 60 12.67 -0.56 -5.88
C ARG A 60 13.37 0.57 -5.13
N SER A 61 13.53 0.46 -3.81
CA SER A 61 14.22 1.47 -2.98
C SER A 61 15.64 1.05 -2.62
#